data_AF-A0A7Z8Y2Q7-F1
#
_entry.id   AF-A0A7Z8Y2Q7-F1
#
_cell.length_a   1.000
_cell.length_b   1.000
_cell.length_c   1.000
_cell.angle_alpha   90.00
_cell.angle_beta   90.00
_cell.angle_gamma   90.00
#
_symmetry.space_group_name_H-M   'P 1'
#
loop_
_entity.id
_entity.type
_entity.pdbx_description
1 polymer ?
#
loop_
_entity_poly.entity_id
_entity_poly.type
_entity_poly.pdbx_seq_one_letter_code
_entity_poly.pdbx_strand_id
1 'polypeptide(L)'
;MSDDQAAAMGRLKDKAPQAAELLRQLANTNRLLILCHIAAEERSVGQLEADLGIKQPALSQQLAELRQYGLVKTRRQSRSIYYSIADERAQAVMGMLYEIFCGDGQAVGARLLPSAGASAPSTEASAPPRGDAARFARVTPAPRR
;
A
#
# COMPACT_ATOMS: atom_id res chain seq x y z
N MET A 1 -34.76 6.18 -4.95
CA MET A 1 -33.51 5.60 -5.48
C MET A 1 -32.65 6.60 -6.26
N SER A 2 -33.19 7.73 -6.75
CA SER A 2 -32.42 8.77 -7.45
C SER A 2 -31.86 9.86 -6.52
N ASP A 3 -32.55 10.18 -5.42
CA ASP A 3 -32.14 11.25 -4.49
C ASP A 3 -30.88 10.88 -3.69
N ASP A 4 -30.72 9.60 -3.33
CA ASP A 4 -29.54 9.10 -2.61
C ASP A 4 -28.26 9.17 -3.45
N GLN A 5 -28.35 8.92 -4.77
CA GLN A 5 -27.22 9.05 -5.69
C GLN A 5 -26.82 10.51 -5.92
N ALA A 6 -27.81 11.42 -6.05
CA ALA A 6 -27.55 12.84 -6.19
C ALA A 6 -26.86 13.40 -4.93
N ALA A 7 -27.32 13.01 -3.74
CA ALA A 7 -26.71 13.39 -2.47
C ALA A 7 -25.29 12.81 -2.31
N ALA A 8 -25.07 11.56 -2.73
CA ALA A 8 -23.74 10.94 -2.73
C ALA A 8 -22.75 11.67 -3.65
N MET A 9 -23.19 12.04 -4.86
CA MET A 9 -22.37 12.80 -5.82
C MET A 9 -22.05 14.21 -5.31
N GLY A 10 -23.00 14.87 -4.64
CA GLY A 10 -22.78 16.16 -3.98
C GLY A 10 -21.66 16.08 -2.94
N ARG A 11 -21.75 15.12 -1.99
CA ARG A 11 -20.71 14.89 -0.98
C ARG A 11 -19.34 14.61 -1.60
N LEU A 12 -19.30 13.85 -2.69
CA LEU A 12 -18.04 13.56 -3.39
C LEU A 12 -17.41 14.82 -3.97
N LYS A 13 -18.20 15.66 -4.66
CA LYS A 13 -17.72 16.93 -5.22
C LYS A 13 -17.18 17.87 -4.13
N ASP A 14 -17.85 17.93 -2.99
CA ASP A 14 -17.43 18.79 -1.87
C ASP A 14 -16.11 18.31 -1.24
N LYS A 15 -15.87 16.99 -1.21
CA LYS A 15 -14.67 16.39 -0.60
C LYS A 15 -13.51 16.19 -1.57
N ALA A 16 -13.76 16.16 -2.88
CA ALA A 16 -12.73 15.93 -3.90
C ALA A 16 -11.54 16.90 -3.81
N PRO A 17 -11.70 18.21 -3.55
CA PRO A 17 -10.56 19.12 -3.38
C PRO A 17 -9.66 18.75 -2.20
N GLN A 18 -10.25 18.34 -1.07
CA GLN A 18 -9.50 17.93 0.12
C GLN A 18 -8.74 16.62 -0.12
N ALA A 19 -9.37 15.67 -0.84
CA ALA A 19 -8.72 14.41 -1.23
C ALA A 19 -7.56 14.66 -2.21
N ALA A 20 -7.75 15.51 -3.21
CA ALA A 20 -6.72 15.86 -4.18
C ALA A 20 -5.51 16.54 -3.52
N GLU A 21 -5.75 17.42 -2.54
CA GLU A 21 -4.69 18.08 -1.79
C GLU A 21 -3.90 17.10 -0.93
N LEU A 22 -4.57 16.19 -0.21
CA LEU A 22 -3.90 15.10 0.51
C LEU A 22 -3.02 14.27 -0.43
N LEU A 23 -3.56 13.84 -1.57
CA LEU A 23 -2.79 13.05 -2.54
C LEU A 23 -1.58 13.82 -3.07
N ARG A 24 -1.71 15.13 -3.31
CA ARG A 24 -0.59 15.99 -3.73
C ARG A 24 0.50 16.08 -2.66
N GLN A 25 0.12 16.17 -1.39
CA GLN A 25 1.05 16.15 -0.26
C GLN A 25 1.71 14.78 -0.08
N LEU A 26 1.07 13.69 -0.50
CA LEU A 26 1.65 12.35 -0.44
C LEU A 26 2.52 12.02 -1.65
N ALA A 27 2.24 12.59 -2.83
CA ALA A 27 2.86 12.25 -4.12
C ALA A 27 4.33 12.71 -4.28
N ASN A 28 5.21 12.22 -3.41
CA ASN A 28 6.66 12.36 -3.50
C ASN A 28 7.29 11.04 -3.04
N THR A 29 8.26 10.53 -3.80
CA THR A 29 8.93 9.26 -3.54
C THR A 29 9.50 9.16 -2.13
N ASN A 30 10.25 10.17 -1.68
CA ASN A 30 10.87 10.15 -0.36
C ASN A 30 9.83 10.23 0.76
N ARG A 31 8.78 11.03 0.59
CA ARG A 31 7.68 11.11 1.58
C ARG A 31 6.94 9.78 1.70
N LEU A 32 6.66 9.12 0.58
CA LEU A 32 6.02 7.80 0.61
C LEU A 32 6.89 6.77 1.33
N LEU A 33 8.20 6.73 1.04
CA LEU A 33 9.13 5.85 1.74
C LEU A 33 9.15 6.09 3.25
N ILE A 34 9.25 7.36 3.66
CA ILE A 34 9.20 7.75 5.08
C ILE A 34 7.87 7.29 5.71
N LEU A 35 6.75 7.61 5.07
CA LEU A 35 5.40 7.29 5.56
C LEU A 35 5.18 5.78 5.67
N CYS A 36 5.65 4.98 4.71
CA CYS A 36 5.59 3.52 4.78
C CYS A 36 6.33 2.98 6.01
N HIS A 37 7.53 3.49 6.31
CA HIS A 37 8.30 3.05 7.47
C HIS A 37 7.67 3.45 8.81
N ILE A 38 7.10 4.66 8.90
CA ILE A 38 6.47 5.15 10.15
C ILE A 38 5.02 4.70 10.34
N ALA A 39 4.39 4.11 9.31
CA ALA A 39 3.05 3.53 9.40
C ALA A 39 3.02 2.27 10.27
N ALA A 40 4.10 1.49 10.27
CA ALA A 40 4.23 0.26 11.05
C ALA A 40 4.66 0.53 12.50
N GLU A 41 5.62 1.44 12.70
CA GLU A 41 6.21 1.72 14.01
C GLU A 41 6.79 3.14 14.06
N GLU A 42 6.82 3.78 15.23
CA GLU A 42 7.48 5.07 15.38
C GLU A 42 8.99 4.95 15.11
N ARG A 43 9.54 5.83 14.25
CA ARG A 43 10.96 5.80 13.89
C ARG A 43 11.63 7.13 14.20
N SER A 44 12.87 7.06 14.68
CA SER A 44 13.72 8.24 14.82
C SER A 44 14.37 8.64 13.50
N VAL A 45 14.85 9.89 13.40
CA VAL A 45 15.55 10.38 12.19
C VAL A 45 16.75 9.49 11.83
N GLY A 46 17.53 9.06 12.82
CA GLY A 46 18.69 8.20 12.59
C GLY A 46 18.31 6.81 12.08
N GLN A 47 17.19 6.24 12.56
CA GLN A 47 16.65 4.99 12.02
C GLN A 47 16.18 5.17 10.57
N LEU A 48 15.45 6.24 10.27
CA LEU A 48 14.99 6.54 8.92
C LEU A 48 16.15 6.74 7.94
N GLU A 49 17.22 7.41 8.35
CA GLU A 49 18.42 7.60 7.53
C GLU A 49 19.12 6.26 7.24
N ALA A 50 19.21 5.37 8.23
CA ALA A 50 19.79 4.04 8.07
C ALA A 50 18.92 3.11 7.19
N ASP A 51 17.60 3.11 7.41
CA ASP A 51 16.65 2.23 6.73
C ASP A 51 16.43 2.65 5.26
N LEU A 52 16.33 3.96 5.00
CA LEU A 52 15.97 4.49 3.69
C LEU A 52 17.17 4.91 2.84
N GLY A 53 18.35 5.05 3.44
CA GLY A 53 19.55 5.59 2.76
C GLY A 53 19.42 7.06 2.35
N ILE A 54 18.37 7.77 2.80
CA ILE A 54 18.14 9.19 2.52
C ILE A 54 18.98 10.02 3.48
N LYS A 55 20.04 10.62 2.96
CA LYS A 55 20.94 11.46 3.74
C LYS A 55 20.36 12.83 4.04
N GLN A 56 20.86 13.46 5.10
CA GLN A 56 20.65 14.89 5.36
C GLN A 56 21.27 15.76 4.25
N PRO A 57 20.63 16.90 3.88
CA PRO A 57 19.46 17.53 4.50
C PRO A 57 18.11 17.07 3.92
N ALA A 58 18.11 16.23 2.88
CA ALA A 58 16.90 15.82 2.17
C ALA A 58 15.87 15.18 3.11
N LEU A 59 16.32 14.28 4.00
CA LEU A 59 15.43 13.63 4.97
C LEU A 59 14.76 14.65 5.91
N SER A 60 15.52 15.59 6.49
CA SER A 60 14.94 16.62 7.37
C SER A 60 13.97 17.54 6.63
N GLN A 61 14.25 17.88 5.37
CA GLN A 61 13.34 18.69 4.57
C GLN A 61 11.99 17.97 4.38
N GLN A 62 12.02 16.69 3.98
CA GLN A 62 10.78 15.93 3.79
C GLN A 62 9.99 15.75 5.10
N LEU A 63 10.68 15.52 6.22
CA LEU A 63 10.04 15.47 7.54
C LEU A 63 9.44 16.82 7.95
N ALA A 64 10.09 17.94 7.62
CA ALA A 64 9.57 19.28 7.89
C ALA A 64 8.31 19.57 7.06
N GLU A 65 8.32 19.24 5.78
CA GLU A 65 7.13 19.36 4.91
C GLU A 65 5.97 18.50 5.42
N LEU A 66 6.21 17.23 5.75
CA LEU A 66 5.19 16.33 6.31
C LEU A 66 4.59 16.88 7.62
N ARG A 67 5.41 17.52 8.47
CA ARG A 67 4.94 18.19 9.69
C ARG A 67 4.12 19.44 9.36
N GLN A 68 4.53 20.23 8.38
CA GLN A 68 3.81 21.42 7.95
C GLN A 68 2.41 21.07 7.41
N TYR A 69 2.28 19.94 6.72
CA TYR A 69 1.00 19.41 6.26
C TYR A 69 0.16 18.74 7.36
N GLY A 70 0.71 18.57 8.58
CA GLY A 70 0.02 17.89 9.68
C GLY A 70 -0.11 16.38 9.49
N LEU A 71 0.66 15.78 8.56
CA LEU A 71 0.59 14.35 8.25
C LEU A 71 1.33 13.49 9.29
N VAL A 72 2.33 14.07 9.96
CA VAL A 72 3.14 13.39 10.97
C VAL A 72 3.20 14.19 12.26
N LYS A 73 3.30 13.44 13.37
CA LYS A 73 3.54 13.98 14.71
C LYS A 73 4.89 13.52 15.22
N THR A 74 5.38 14.23 16.23
CA THR A 74 6.67 13.90 16.85
C THR A 74 6.52 13.64 18.35
N ARG A 75 7.33 12.71 18.85
CA ARG A 75 7.50 12.44 20.27
C ARG A 75 8.98 12.48 20.61
N ARG A 76 9.36 13.23 21.64
CA ARG A 76 10.75 13.28 22.10
C ARG A 76 10.96 12.23 23.18
N GLN A 77 12.02 11.43 23.04
CA GLN A 77 12.46 10.48 24.06
C GLN A 77 13.98 10.58 24.21
N SER A 78 14.40 11.05 25.39
CA SER A 78 15.79 11.36 25.69
C SER A 78 16.38 12.36 24.68
N ARG A 79 17.36 11.93 23.89
CA ARG A 79 18.06 12.74 22.88
C ARG A 79 17.48 12.58 21.48
N SER A 80 16.51 11.70 21.28
CA SER A 80 15.96 11.35 19.97
C SER A 80 14.53 11.87 19.78
N ILE A 81 14.21 12.24 18.54
CA ILE A 81 12.85 12.60 18.09
C ILE A 81 12.33 11.45 17.24
N TYR A 82 11.19 10.91 17.64
CA TYR A 82 10.46 9.86 16.95
C TYR A 82 9.31 10.47 16.16
N TYR A 83 9.03 9.88 15.00
CA TYR A 83 7.97 10.29 14.08
C TYR A 83 6.95 9.17 13.94
N SER A 84 5.67 9.56 13.89
CA SER A 84 4.55 8.68 13.59
C SER A 84 3.49 9.42 12.78
N ILE A 85 2.64 8.68 12.05
CA ILE A 85 1.54 9.28 11.29
C ILE A 85 0.54 9.92 12.26
N ALA A 86 0.11 11.13 11.93
CA ALA A 86 -0.88 11.88 12.71
C ALA A 86 -2.26 11.90 12.04
N ASP A 87 -2.31 11.90 10.70
CA ASP A 87 -3.56 11.95 9.93
C ASP A 87 -4.06 10.53 9.60
N GLU A 88 -5.23 10.17 10.12
CA GLU A 88 -5.87 8.87 9.88
C GLU A 88 -6.17 8.63 8.39
N ARG A 89 -6.46 9.68 7.62
CA ARG A 89 -6.70 9.58 6.17
C ARG A 89 -5.41 9.20 5.45
N ALA A 90 -4.29 9.78 5.87
CA ALA A 90 -2.98 9.42 5.34
C ALA A 90 -2.65 7.97 5.69
N GLN A 91 -2.89 7.54 6.94
CA GLN A 91 -2.69 6.15 7.35
C GLN A 91 -3.51 5.16 6.49
N ALA A 92 -4.78 5.47 6.23
CA ALA A 92 -5.64 4.64 5.39
C ALA A 92 -5.13 4.54 3.94
N VAL A 93 -4.73 5.68 3.34
CA VAL A 93 -4.15 5.70 2.00
C VAL A 93 -2.84 4.90 1.94
N MET A 94 -1.95 5.08 2.92
CA MET A 94 -0.69 4.35 2.98
C MET A 94 -0.89 2.84 3.13
N GLY A 95 -1.88 2.42 3.95
CA GLY A 95 -2.25 1.01 4.07
C GLY A 95 -2.72 0.42 2.73
N MET A 96 -3.58 1.13 2.01
CA MET A 96 -4.04 0.71 0.67
C MET A 96 -2.89 0.66 -0.33
N LEU A 97 -2.00 1.67 -0.34
CA LEU A 97 -0.82 1.66 -1.21
C LEU A 97 0.10 0.48 -0.89
N TYR A 98 0.30 0.17 0.39
CA TYR A 98 1.08 -0.99 0.80
C TYR A 98 0.46 -2.30 0.32
N GLU A 99 -0.86 -2.47 0.47
CA GLU A 99 -1.57 -3.65 -0.07
C GLU A 99 -1.44 -3.78 -1.60
N ILE A 100 -1.53 -2.66 -2.33
CA ILE A 100 -1.46 -2.64 -3.80
C ILE A 100 -0.03 -2.95 -4.31
N PHE A 101 0.99 -2.32 -3.72
CA PHE A 101 2.34 -2.33 -4.26
C PHE A 101 3.32 -3.27 -3.55
N CYS A 102 2.99 -3.70 -2.33
CA CYS A 102 3.87 -4.50 -1.47
C CYS A 102 3.23 -5.77 -0.90
N GLY A 103 1.90 -5.89 -0.93
CA GLY A 103 1.18 -7.11 -0.53
C GLY A 103 1.11 -8.16 -1.66
N ASP A 104 0.56 -9.33 -1.35
CA ASP A 104 0.43 -10.47 -2.29
C ASP A 104 -0.60 -10.25 -3.43
N GLY A 105 -1.06 -9.01 -3.66
CA GLY A 105 -1.94 -8.63 -4.77
C GLY A 105 -3.38 -9.17 -4.74
N GLN A 106 -3.73 -10.09 -3.84
CA GLN A 106 -5.04 -10.76 -3.85
C GLN A 106 -6.19 -9.93 -3.24
N ALA A 107 -5.90 -8.90 -2.44
CA ALA A 107 -6.93 -8.17 -1.69
C ALA A 107 -7.63 -7.02 -2.46
N VAL A 108 -6.98 -6.47 -3.49
CA VAL A 108 -7.43 -5.22 -4.14
C VAL A 108 -8.65 -5.46 -5.05
N GLY A 109 -8.74 -6.63 -5.68
CA GLY A 109 -9.82 -6.95 -6.63
C GLY A 109 -11.21 -7.05 -6.01
N ALA A 110 -11.32 -7.35 -4.71
CA ALA A 110 -12.60 -7.57 -4.03
C ALA A 110 -13.27 -6.29 -3.50
N ARG A 111 -12.55 -5.16 -3.46
CA ARG A 111 -12.98 -3.93 -2.76
C ARG A 111 -13.22 -2.72 -3.66
N LEU A 112 -13.01 -2.84 -4.96
CA LEU A 112 -13.33 -1.75 -5.88
C LEU A 112 -14.85 -1.53 -5.86
N LEU A 113 -15.22 -0.26 -5.58
CA LEU A 113 -16.52 0.43 -5.60
C LEU A 113 -17.73 -0.42 -6.06
N PRO A 114 -18.94 -0.26 -5.47
CA PRO A 114 -20.13 -0.98 -5.92
C PRO A 114 -20.25 -0.84 -7.42
N SER A 115 -20.04 -1.95 -8.13
CA SER A 115 -20.03 -1.98 -9.58
C SER A 115 -21.43 -1.62 -10.03
N ALA A 116 -21.63 -0.38 -10.47
CA ALA A 116 -22.75 -0.05 -11.32
C ALA A 116 -22.53 -0.75 -12.67
N GLY A 117 -22.98 -2.00 -12.76
CA GLY A 117 -23.22 -2.69 -14.02
C GLY A 117 -21.99 -3.14 -14.82
N ALA A 118 -21.14 -4.00 -14.26
CA ALA A 118 -20.25 -4.84 -15.06
C ALA A 118 -20.81 -6.27 -15.11
N SER A 119 -21.71 -6.52 -16.06
CA SER A 119 -22.01 -7.86 -16.53
C SER A 119 -20.75 -8.44 -17.19
N ALA A 120 -20.09 -9.37 -16.49
CA ALA A 120 -19.16 -10.28 -17.12
C ALA A 120 -19.94 -11.32 -17.94
N PRO A 121 -19.55 -11.62 -19.18
CA PRO A 121 -19.69 -12.97 -19.67
C PRO A 121 -18.45 -13.74 -19.21
N SER A 122 -18.69 -14.69 -18.30
CA SER A 122 -17.86 -15.87 -18.18
C SER A 122 -17.94 -16.63 -19.49
N THR A 123 -16.86 -16.63 -20.27
CA THR A 123 -16.60 -17.72 -21.21
C THR A 123 -15.28 -18.33 -20.80
N GLU A 124 -15.40 -19.38 -19.98
CA GLU A 124 -14.37 -20.39 -19.82
C GLU A 124 -13.97 -20.94 -21.19
N ALA A 125 -12.68 -21.03 -21.45
CA ALA A 125 -12.14 -22.01 -22.38
C ALA A 125 -10.87 -22.60 -21.75
N SER A 126 -11.14 -23.65 -20.97
CA SER A 126 -10.20 -24.56 -20.34
C SER A 126 -9.55 -25.51 -21.37
N ALA A 127 -8.29 -25.85 -21.07
CA ALA A 127 -7.52 -27.05 -21.45
C ALA A 127 -6.73 -27.09 -22.79
N PRO A 128 -5.46 -27.56 -22.75
CA PRO A 128 -4.90 -28.45 -23.77
C PRO A 128 -5.11 -29.94 -23.37
N PRO A 129 -5.09 -30.87 -24.34
CA PRO A 129 -5.59 -32.23 -24.16
C PRO A 129 -4.67 -33.13 -23.32
N ARG A 130 -5.31 -34.11 -22.67
CA ARG A 130 -4.69 -35.25 -21.99
C ARG A 130 -3.95 -36.14 -23.00
N GLY A 131 -2.69 -36.42 -22.72
CA GLY A 131 -1.93 -37.53 -23.31
C GLY A 131 -1.50 -38.49 -22.19
N ASP A 132 -2.07 -39.68 -22.22
CA ASP A 132 -1.92 -40.78 -21.27
C ASP A 132 -0.55 -41.47 -21.43
N ALA A 133 0.15 -41.71 -20.31
CA ALA A 133 0.96 -42.92 -20.05
C ALA A 133 1.76 -42.77 -18.75
N ALA A 134 1.22 -43.32 -17.66
CA ALA A 134 2.03 -43.81 -16.56
C ALA A 134 2.73 -45.12 -16.99
N ARG A 135 4.07 -45.20 -16.89
CA ARG A 135 4.77 -46.49 -16.74
C ARG A 135 5.91 -46.40 -15.72
N PHE A 136 5.59 -46.90 -14.54
CA PHE A 136 6.39 -47.69 -13.59
C PHE A 136 7.82 -47.26 -13.25
N ALA A 137 7.99 -46.94 -11.97
CA ALA A 137 9.25 -46.98 -11.24
C ALA A 137 9.96 -48.34 -11.35
N ARG A 138 11.30 -48.31 -11.41
CA ARG A 138 12.14 -49.41 -10.89
C ARG A 138 13.09 -48.88 -9.83
N VAL A 139 12.81 -49.28 -8.59
CA VAL A 139 13.71 -49.42 -7.43
C VAL A 139 14.63 -50.63 -7.77
N THR A 140 15.94 -50.76 -7.53
CA THR A 140 16.88 -50.37 -6.45
C THR A 140 18.31 -50.66 -6.97
N PRO A 141 19.39 -50.02 -6.47
CA PRO A 141 20.72 -50.63 -6.48
C PRO A 141 21.20 -50.93 -5.05
N ALA A 142 21.68 -52.14 -4.81
CA ALA A 142 22.55 -52.52 -3.69
C ALA A 142 23.31 -53.84 -4.07
N PRO A 143 24.38 -54.26 -3.36
CA PRO A 143 25.78 -53.92 -3.63
C PRO A 143 26.68 -55.16 -3.86
N ARG A 144 28.01 -54.93 -4.06
CA ARG A 144 29.23 -55.81 -3.93
C ARG A 144 30.10 -55.72 -5.19
N ARG A 145 31.42 -55.54 -5.15
CA ARG A 145 32.46 -55.95 -4.18
C ARG A 145 33.39 -54.81 -3.79
#